data_AF-A0A8J5L4B4-F1
#
_entry.id   AF-A0A8J5L4B4-F1
#
_cell.length_a   1.000
_cell.length_b   1.000
_cell.length_c   1.000
_cell.angle_alpha   90.00
_cell.angle_beta   90.00
_cell.angle_gamma   90.00
#
_symmetry.space_group_name_H-M   'P 1'
#
loop_
_entity.id
_entity.type
_entity.pdbx_description
1 polymer ?
#
loop_
_entity_poly.entity_id
_entity_poly.type
_entity_poly.pdbx_seq_one_letter_code
_entity_poly.pdbx_strand_id
1 'polypeptide(L)'
;MYTVAGSKVIVTTQSMSIANKIGTVEAIVLGGLDEVFFGELFKQCAFGSSKPEEHPELVGIWRSIAWKLKGLPLATKTMGNLLGPNLNPHHWRSILKSEE
;
A
#
# COMPACT_ATOMS: atom_id res chain seq x y z
N MET A 1 4.06 5.25 32.95
CA MET A 1 3.53 4.03 32.30
C MET A 1 4.04 2.85 33.11
N TYR A 2 3.17 2.20 33.89
CA TYR A 2 3.57 1.05 34.72
C TYR A 2 3.43 -0.22 33.90
N THR A 3 4.54 -0.85 33.53
CA THR A 3 4.56 -2.15 32.87
C THR A 3 4.71 -3.24 33.91
N VAL A 4 3.88 -4.29 33.84
CA VAL A 4 4.08 -5.49 34.64
C VAL A 4 5.26 -6.31 34.10
N ALA A 5 5.93 -7.07 34.96
CA ALA A 5 7.03 -7.94 34.55
C ALA A 5 6.58 -8.88 33.40
N GLY A 6 7.35 -8.91 32.31
CA GLY A 6 7.02 -9.65 31.09
C GLY A 6 6.32 -8.83 29.98
N SER A 7 5.99 -7.57 30.21
CA SER A 7 5.44 -6.69 29.17
C SER A 7 6.46 -6.40 28.06
N LYS A 8 5.99 -6.26 26.81
CA LYS A 8 6.80 -5.82 25.67
C LYS A 8 6.24 -4.51 25.11
N VAL A 9 7.12 -3.60 24.74
CA VAL A 9 6.76 -2.31 24.10
C VAL A 9 7.30 -2.31 22.69
N ILE A 10 6.44 -1.95 21.72
CA ILE A 10 6.83 -1.74 20.32
C ILE A 10 6.74 -0.24 20.05
N VAL A 11 7.84 0.34 19.57
CA VAL A 11 7.91 1.74 19.18
C VAL A 11 7.99 1.81 17.66
N THR A 12 7.12 2.61 17.05
CA THR A 12 7.15 2.90 15.61
C THR A 12 7.59 4.35 15.39
N THR A 13 8.44 4.57 14.39
CA THR A 13 8.94 5.92 14.07
C THR A 13 9.36 5.99 12.61
N GLN A 14 9.26 7.17 12.00
CA GLN A 14 9.80 7.44 10.66
C GLN A 14 11.28 7.89 10.72
N SER A 15 11.83 8.13 11.91
CA SER A 15 13.21 8.59 12.10
C SER A 15 14.12 7.44 12.55
N MET A 16 15.07 7.05 11.69
CA MET A 16 16.06 6.03 12.03
C MET A 16 16.94 6.45 13.21
N SER A 17 17.20 7.75 13.37
CA SER A 17 17.94 8.28 14.52
C SER A 17 17.20 8.01 15.84
N ILE A 18 15.87 8.14 15.85
CA ILE A 18 15.05 7.82 17.03
C ILE A 18 15.00 6.31 17.25
N ALA A 19 14.84 5.52 16.19
CA ALA A 19 14.81 4.05 16.28
C ALA A 19 16.09 3.51 16.93
N ASN A 20 17.26 4.01 16.50
CA ASN A 20 18.56 3.60 17.03
C ASN A 20 18.82 4.08 18.46
N LYS A 21 18.16 5.18 18.90
CA LYS A 21 18.29 5.71 20.26
C LYS A 21 17.41 4.99 21.28
N ILE A 22 16.19 4.61 20.89
CA ILE A 22 15.18 4.04 21.79
C ILE A 22 15.19 2.50 21.76
N GLY A 23 15.55 1.92 20.62
CA GLY A 23 15.53 0.47 20.41
C GLY A 23 16.48 -0.27 21.34
N THR A 24 16.00 -1.36 21.93
CA THR A 24 16.82 -2.32 22.68
C THR A 24 17.34 -3.45 21.79
N VAL A 25 16.94 -3.46 20.51
CA VAL A 25 17.33 -4.41 19.46
C VAL A 25 17.51 -3.64 18.15
N GLU A 26 18.11 -4.27 17.14
CA GLU A 26 18.22 -3.70 15.79
C GLU A 26 16.84 -3.31 15.23
N ALA A 27 16.77 -2.12 14.63
CA ALA A 27 15.52 -1.59 14.12
C ALA A 27 15.06 -2.36 12.87
N ILE A 28 13.78 -2.75 12.86
CA ILE A 28 13.15 -3.35 11.69
C ILE A 28 12.74 -2.24 10.73
N VAL A 29 13.39 -2.16 9.58
CA VAL A 29 13.07 -1.20 8.52
C VAL A 29 11.92 -1.74 7.68
N LEU A 30 10.78 -1.06 7.73
CA LEU A 30 9.63 -1.39 6.90
C LEU A 30 9.78 -0.75 5.52
N GLY A 31 9.88 -1.59 4.48
CA GLY A 31 9.85 -1.16 3.08
C GLY A 31 8.42 -1.06 2.53
N GLY A 32 8.32 -0.81 1.22
CA GLY A 32 7.08 -0.99 0.47
C GLY A 32 6.69 -2.47 0.39
N LEU A 33 5.41 -2.73 0.12
CA LEU A 33 4.92 -4.06 -0.21
C LEU A 33 5.59 -4.56 -1.49
N ASP A 34 5.88 -5.85 -1.55
CA ASP A 34 6.19 -6.49 -2.82
C ASP A 34 4.98 -6.46 -3.76
N GLU A 35 5.23 -6.74 -5.04
CA GLU A 35 4.21 -6.66 -6.09
C GLU A 35 3.02 -7.59 -5.83
N VAL A 36 3.24 -8.73 -5.19
CA VAL A 36 2.20 -9.73 -4.92
C VAL A 36 1.25 -9.22 -3.85
N PHE A 37 1.77 -8.81 -2.69
CA PHE A 37 0.95 -8.26 -1.61
C PHE A 37 0.32 -6.91 -1.98
N PHE A 38 1.06 -6.09 -2.73
CA PHE A 38 0.50 -4.86 -3.28
C PHE A 38 -0.70 -5.15 -4.18
N GLY A 39 -0.56 -6.10 -5.10
CA GLY A 39 -1.63 -6.50 -6.01
C GLY A 39 -2.85 -7.00 -5.27
N GLU A 40 -2.67 -7.81 -4.24
CA GLU A 40 -3.76 -8.31 -3.40
C GLU A 40 -4.48 -7.16 -2.65
N LEU A 41 -3.71 -6.27 -2.02
CA LEU A 41 -4.27 -5.09 -1.33
C LEU A 41 -5.03 -4.19 -2.30
N PHE A 42 -4.47 -3.93 -3.48
CA PHE A 42 -5.11 -3.11 -4.50
C PHE A 42 -6.41 -3.74 -5.00
N LYS A 43 -6.41 -5.06 -5.26
CA LYS A 43 -7.62 -5.78 -5.66
C LYS A 43 -8.73 -5.61 -4.65
N GLN A 44 -8.43 -5.80 -3.37
CA GLN A 44 -9.39 -5.63 -2.28
C GLN A 44 -9.92 -4.20 -2.20
N CYS A 45 -9.07 -3.19 -2.41
CA CYS A 45 -9.47 -1.78 -2.33
C CYS A 45 -10.25 -1.30 -3.56
N ALA A 46 -9.86 -1.72 -4.77
CA ALA A 46 -10.40 -1.21 -6.02
C ALA A 46 -11.58 -2.03 -6.55
N PHE A 47 -11.53 -3.35 -6.43
CA PHE A 47 -12.56 -4.21 -7.01
C PHE A 47 -13.63 -4.61 -5.98
N GLY A 48 -13.34 -4.56 -4.68
CA GLY A 48 -14.30 -4.95 -3.65
C GLY A 48 -14.82 -6.37 -3.88
N SER A 49 -16.11 -6.50 -4.18
CA SER A 49 -16.75 -7.79 -4.50
C SER A 49 -16.64 -8.20 -5.98
N SER A 50 -16.22 -7.29 -6.86
CA SER A 50 -16.03 -7.55 -8.29
C SER A 50 -14.77 -8.39 -8.52
N LYS A 51 -14.81 -9.23 -9.55
CA LYS A 51 -13.69 -10.10 -9.90
C LYS A 51 -12.73 -9.39 -10.85
N PRO A 52 -11.44 -9.22 -10.50
CA PRO A 52 -10.45 -8.63 -11.41
C PRO A 52 -10.34 -9.35 -12.76
N GLU A 53 -10.65 -10.64 -12.79
CA GLU A 53 -10.65 -11.50 -13.99
C GLU A 53 -11.67 -11.05 -15.04
N GLU A 54 -12.74 -10.36 -14.62
CA GLU A 54 -13.76 -9.79 -15.52
C GLU A 54 -13.26 -8.50 -16.21
N HIS A 55 -12.14 -7.95 -15.75
CA HIS A 55 -11.58 -6.68 -16.21
C HIS A 55 -10.08 -6.79 -16.57
N PRO A 56 -9.71 -7.62 -17.56
CA PRO A 56 -8.30 -7.87 -17.91
C PRO A 56 -7.53 -6.61 -18.33
N GLU A 57 -8.20 -5.63 -18.94
CA GLU A 57 -7.58 -4.34 -19.29
C GLU A 57 -7.17 -3.52 -18.07
N LEU A 58 -7.93 -3.59 -16.97
CA LEU A 58 -7.62 -2.87 -15.74
C LEU A 58 -6.38 -3.46 -15.06
N VAL A 59 -6.09 -4.74 -15.29
CA VAL A 59 -4.92 -5.42 -14.73
C VAL A 59 -3.61 -4.77 -15.15
N GLY A 60 -3.49 -4.43 -16.44
CA GLY A 60 -2.29 -3.74 -16.95
C GLY A 60 -2.18 -2.31 -16.41
N ILE A 61 -3.31 -1.61 -16.27
CA ILE A 61 -3.33 -0.22 -15.81
C ILE A 61 -2.94 -0.14 -14.33
N TRP A 62 -3.52 -0.97 -13.45
CA TRP A 62 -3.15 -0.90 -12.04
C TRP A 62 -1.71 -1.32 -11.78
N ARG A 63 -1.14 -2.27 -12.55
CA ARG A 63 0.30 -2.59 -12.42
C ARG A 63 1.19 -1.38 -12.71
N SER A 64 0.82 -0.58 -13.69
CA SER A 64 1.53 0.68 -13.99
C SER A 64 1.39 1.69 -12.86
N ILE A 65 0.21 1.77 -12.23
CA ILE A 65 -0.02 2.59 -11.03
C ILE A 65 0.81 2.05 -9.86
N ALA A 66 0.84 0.73 -9.65
CA ALA A 66 1.60 0.07 -8.59
C ALA A 66 3.08 0.40 -8.65
N TRP A 67 3.64 0.37 -9.86
CA TRP A 67 5.02 0.77 -10.12
C TRP A 67 5.29 2.21 -9.68
N LYS A 68 4.38 3.15 -9.99
CA LYS A 68 4.49 4.55 -9.53
C LYS A 68 4.42 4.69 -8.01
N LEU A 69 3.57 3.90 -7.35
CA LEU A 69 3.37 3.97 -5.89
C LEU A 69 4.47 3.26 -5.07
N LYS A 70 5.41 2.56 -5.71
CA LYS A 70 6.58 1.92 -5.07
C LYS A 70 6.21 1.02 -3.89
N GLY A 71 5.08 0.32 -3.96
CA GLY A 71 4.68 -0.60 -2.91
C GLY A 71 4.05 0.05 -1.66
N LEU A 72 3.83 1.37 -1.62
CA LEU A 72 3.35 2.05 -0.41
C LEU A 72 1.90 1.65 -0.05
N PRO A 73 1.64 0.98 1.09
CA PRO A 73 0.30 0.48 1.43
C PRO A 73 -0.76 1.59 1.49
N LEU A 74 -0.39 2.74 2.05
CA LEU A 74 -1.32 3.87 2.19
C LEU A 74 -1.70 4.46 0.82
N ALA A 75 -0.72 4.64 -0.07
CA ALA A 75 -0.98 5.14 -1.42
C ALA A 75 -1.83 4.14 -2.23
N THR A 76 -1.55 2.84 -2.07
CA THR A 76 -2.34 1.75 -2.66
C THR A 76 -3.81 1.86 -2.29
N LYS A 77 -4.09 2.00 -0.98
CA LYS A 77 -5.45 2.11 -0.46
C LYS A 77 -6.15 3.35 -0.99
N THR A 78 -5.47 4.49 -1.02
CA THR A 78 -6.01 5.74 -1.58
C THR A 78 -6.37 5.57 -3.05
N MET A 79 -5.47 5.00 -3.85
CA MET A 79 -5.71 4.78 -5.29
C MET A 79 -6.80 3.76 -5.55
N GLY A 80 -6.84 2.66 -4.80
CA GLY A 80 -7.90 1.67 -4.91
C GLY A 80 -9.28 2.28 -4.61
N ASN A 81 -9.38 3.05 -3.53
CA ASN A 81 -10.62 3.76 -3.19
C ASN A 81 -11.03 4.83 -4.21
N LEU A 82 -10.06 5.49 -4.84
CA LEU A 82 -10.31 6.49 -5.88
C LEU A 82 -10.83 5.86 -7.17
N LEU A 83 -10.26 4.72 -7.56
CA LEU A 83 -10.53 4.05 -8.83
C LEU A 83 -11.71 3.08 -8.77
N GLY A 84 -11.94 2.46 -7.61
CA GLY A 84 -12.94 1.41 -7.44
C GLY A 84 -14.39 1.79 -7.75
N PRO A 85 -14.84 3.04 -7.51
CA PRO A 85 -16.18 3.47 -7.91
C PRO A 85 -16.43 3.45 -9.43
N ASN A 86 -15.38 3.40 -10.27
CA ASN A 86 -15.51 3.43 -11.72
C ASN A 86 -14.49 2.49 -12.39
N LEU A 87 -14.94 1.27 -12.71
CA LEU A 87 -14.14 0.23 -13.38
C LEU A 87 -14.02 0.43 -14.91
N ASN A 88 -14.16 1.66 -15.41
CA ASN A 88 -13.92 1.96 -16.82
C ASN A 88 -12.40 2.13 -17.08
N PRO A 89 -11.80 1.38 -18.03
CA PRO A 89 -10.38 1.52 -18.38
C PRO A 89 -9.96 2.93 -18.79
N HIS A 90 -10.84 3.72 -19.41
CA HIS A 90 -10.56 5.12 -19.76
C HIS A 90 -10.38 6.00 -18.53
N HIS A 91 -11.20 5.80 -17.49
CA HIS A 91 -11.08 6.52 -16.22
C HIS A 91 -9.75 6.20 -15.53
N TRP A 92 -9.36 4.92 -15.50
CA TRP A 92 -8.11 4.51 -14.89
C TRP A 92 -6.90 5.05 -15.66
N ARG A 93 -6.95 5.04 -17.00
CA ARG A 93 -5.92 5.66 -17.85
C ARG A 93 -5.83 7.18 -17.65
N SER A 94 -6.94 7.89 -17.43
CA SER A 94 -6.88 9.33 -17.17
C SER A 94 -6.18 9.65 -15.86
N ILE A 95 -6.45 8.87 -14.80
CA ILE A 95 -5.78 9.06 -13.50
C ILE A 95 -4.29 8.67 -13.59
N LEU A 96 -3.95 7.61 -14.33
CA LEU A 96 -2.54 7.25 -14.55
C LEU A 96 -1.75 8.37 -15.25
N LYS A 97 -2.41 9.12 -16.15
CA LYS A 97 -1.83 10.23 -16.93
C LYS A 97 -1.84 11.57 -16.21
N SER A 98 -2.62 11.76 -15.14
CA SER A 98 -2.79 13.06 -14.47
C SER A 98 -1.64 13.44 -13.50
N GLU A 99 -0.52 12.71 -13.53
CA GLU A 99 0.73 13.07 -12.85
C GLU A 99 1.82 13.35 -13.91
N GLU A 100 1.63 14.44 -14.65
CA GLU A 100 2.73 15.19 -15.30
C GLU A 100 3.02 16.45 -14.47
#